data_AF-E0VBK1-F1
#
_entry.id   AF-E0VBK1-F1
#
_cell.length_a   1.000
_cell.length_b   1.000
_cell.length_c   1.000
_cell.angle_alpha   90.00
_cell.angle_beta   90.00
_cell.angle_gamma   90.00
#
_symmetry.space_group_name_H-M   'P 1'
#
loop_
_entity.id
_entity.type
_entity.pdbx_description
1 polymer ?
#
loop_
_entity_poly.entity_id
_entity_poly.type
_entity_poly.pdbx_seq_one_letter_code
_entity_poly.pdbx_strand_id
1 'polypeptide(L)'
;MDKNWNEVRKAGTEGLRFTFYTPKIIGSVFNICFMLQQPPEVRYLAVELLDRFFISHFYIVVDIFKNTENLHSSEWEIIFNRMINQSVLRMLSCIQLAIKYSNNNCVSTIHSFIKFTFNHLKNKIQ
;
A
#
# COMPACT_ATOMS: atom_id res chain seq x y z
N MET A 1 -27.19 -15.01 -2.20
CA MET A 1 -26.73 -14.44 -3.48
C MET A 1 -25.24 -14.19 -3.35
N ASP A 2 -24.43 -15.13 -3.81
CA ASP A 2 -22.98 -15.04 -3.71
C ASP A 2 -22.48 -13.97 -4.69
N LYS A 3 -22.10 -12.80 -4.16
CA LYS A 3 -21.43 -11.77 -4.94
C LYS A 3 -20.12 -12.38 -5.46
N ASN A 4 -19.99 -12.51 -6.78
CA ASN A 4 -18.74 -12.90 -7.42
C ASN A 4 -17.72 -11.77 -7.21
N TRP A 5 -17.00 -11.82 -6.10
CA TRP A 5 -16.01 -10.82 -5.71
C TRP A 5 -14.89 -10.63 -6.73
N ASN A 6 -14.73 -11.56 -7.68
CA ASN A 6 -13.77 -11.43 -8.79
C ASN A 6 -14.26 -10.44 -9.86
N GLU A 7 -15.57 -10.34 -10.10
CA GLU A 7 -16.15 -9.41 -11.09
C GLU A 7 -16.20 -7.98 -10.54
N VAL A 8 -16.56 -7.81 -9.26
CA VAL A 8 -16.53 -6.50 -8.58
C VAL A 8 -15.11 -5.95 -8.52
N ARG A 9 -14.11 -6.81 -8.28
CA ARG A 9 -12.69 -6.42 -8.34
C ARG A 9 -12.24 -6.02 -9.73
N LYS A 10 -12.64 -6.76 -10.78
CA LYS A 10 -12.29 -6.42 -12.17
C LYS A 10 -12.92 -5.10 -12.63
N ALA A 11 -14.20 -4.89 -12.37
CA ALA A 11 -14.91 -3.67 -12.76
C ALA A 11 -14.38 -2.41 -12.04
N GLY A 12 -14.01 -2.54 -10.77
CA GLY A 12 -13.46 -1.42 -9.98
C GLY A 12 -12.00 -1.06 -10.27
N THR A 13 -11.21 -2.02 -10.73
CA THR A 13 -9.77 -1.82 -11.02
C THR A 13 -9.50 -1.20 -12.39
N GLU A 14 -10.44 -1.24 -13.33
CA GLU A 14 -10.25 -0.63 -14.65
C GLU A 14 -10.56 0.88 -14.67
N GLY A 15 -11.54 1.34 -13.89
CA GLY A 15 -11.93 2.76 -13.83
C GLY A 15 -11.18 3.63 -12.82
N LEU A 16 -10.47 3.03 -11.85
CA LEU A 16 -9.78 3.75 -10.76
C LEU A 16 -8.26 3.57 -10.73
N ARG A 17 -7.65 3.09 -11.82
CA ARG A 17 -6.18 2.97 -11.90
C ARG A 17 -5.52 4.32 -11.62
N PHE A 18 -4.56 4.32 -10.69
CA PHE A 18 -3.78 5.48 -10.27
C PHE A 18 -4.55 6.62 -9.58
N THR A 19 -5.84 6.45 -9.26
CA THR A 19 -6.65 7.53 -8.66
C THR A 19 -6.17 7.93 -7.25
N PHE A 20 -5.51 7.01 -6.54
CA PHE A 20 -5.05 7.22 -5.17
C PHE A 20 -3.64 7.81 -5.08
N TYR A 21 -2.95 8.04 -6.21
CA TYR A 21 -1.58 8.54 -6.18
C TYR A 21 -1.45 10.02 -6.44
N THR A 22 -0.86 10.70 -5.47
CA THR A 22 -0.17 11.96 -5.70
C THR A 22 1.26 11.69 -6.17
N PRO A 23 1.87 12.58 -6.97
CA PRO A 23 3.28 12.50 -7.33
C PRO A 23 4.21 12.34 -6.12
N LYS A 24 3.82 12.84 -4.94
CA LYS A 24 4.56 12.70 -3.68
C LYS A 24 4.67 11.25 -3.21
N ILE A 25 3.59 10.47 -3.31
CA ILE A 25 3.59 9.06 -2.90
C ILE A 25 4.44 8.24 -3.88
N ILE A 26 4.27 8.47 -5.18
CA ILE A 26 5.07 7.80 -6.23
C ILE A 26 6.56 8.10 -6.02
N GLY A 27 6.90 9.38 -5.82
CA GLY A 27 8.26 9.81 -5.53
C GLY A 27 8.82 9.19 -4.25
N SER A 28 7.99 8.98 -3.22
CA SER A 28 8.42 8.32 -1.99
C SER A 28 8.77 6.85 -2.23
N VAL A 29 7.93 6.11 -2.96
CA VAL A 29 8.21 4.73 -3.35
C VAL A 29 9.50 4.64 -4.18
N PHE A 30 9.65 5.53 -5.16
CA PHE A 30 10.83 5.58 -6.02
C PHE A 30 12.10 5.89 -5.21
N ASN A 31 12.04 6.83 -4.27
CA ASN A 31 13.17 7.17 -3.42
C ASN A 31 13.56 6.01 -2.49
N ILE A 32 12.57 5.31 -1.90
CA ILE A 32 12.84 4.11 -1.09
C ILE A 32 13.52 3.03 -1.93
N CYS A 33 13.00 2.73 -3.13
CA CYS A 33 13.61 1.75 -4.02
C CYS A 33 15.01 2.17 -4.48
N PHE A 34 15.24 3.46 -4.71
CA PHE A 34 16.56 3.99 -5.04
C PHE A 34 17.57 3.81 -3.89
N MET A 35 17.17 4.15 -2.66
CA MET A 35 17.99 3.94 -1.47
C MET A 35 18.31 2.46 -1.22
N LEU A 36 17.41 1.57 -1.60
CA LEU A 36 17.59 0.11 -1.54
C LEU A 36 18.33 -0.45 -2.76
N GLN A 37 18.82 0.40 -3.67
CA GLN A 37 19.56 0.03 -4.88
C GLN A 37 18.78 -0.95 -5.77
N GLN A 38 17.46 -0.81 -5.81
CA GLN A 38 16.60 -1.67 -6.62
C GLN A 38 16.52 -1.18 -8.07
N PRO A 39 16.45 -2.12 -9.03
CA PRO A 39 16.38 -1.78 -10.44
C PRO A 39 15.04 -1.11 -10.78
N PRO A 40 14.96 -0.34 -11.89
CA PRO A 40 13.76 0.43 -12.26
C PRO A 40 12.46 -0.40 -12.29
N GLU A 41 12.54 -1.65 -12.74
CA GLU A 41 11.42 -2.58 -12.88
C GLU A 41 10.71 -2.81 -11.53
N VAL A 42 11.47 -2.94 -10.44
CA VAL A 42 10.94 -3.08 -9.08
C VAL A 42 10.17 -1.82 -8.66
N ARG A 43 10.59 -0.64 -9.11
CA ARG A 43 9.96 0.64 -8.73
C ARG A 43 8.58 0.75 -9.34
N TYR A 44 8.47 0.44 -10.63
CA TYR A 44 7.18 0.42 -11.34
C TYR A 44 6.26 -0.66 -10.77
N LEU A 45 6.79 -1.86 -10.51
CA LEU A 45 6.03 -2.96 -9.92
C LEU A 45 5.54 -2.62 -8.50
N ALA A 46 6.37 -1.98 -7.67
CA ALA A 46 5.97 -1.56 -6.32
C ALA A 46 4.83 -0.55 -6.33
N VAL A 47 4.85 0.41 -7.26
CA VAL A 47 3.76 1.37 -7.43
C VAL A 47 2.49 0.67 -7.90
N GLU A 48 2.58 -0.26 -8.86
CA GLU A 48 1.43 -1.02 -9.32
C GLU A 48 0.82 -1.88 -8.21
N LEU A 49 1.64 -2.59 -7.43
CA LEU A 49 1.18 -3.39 -6.29
C LEU A 49 0.46 -2.54 -5.26
N LEU A 50 1.03 -1.37 -4.96
CA LEU A 50 0.44 -0.46 -4.00
C LEU A 50 -0.91 0.09 -4.51
N ASP A 51 -1.05 0.38 -5.82
CA ASP A 51 -2.30 0.86 -6.43
C ASP A 51 -3.42 -0.15 -6.27
N ARG A 52 -3.13 -1.38 -6.69
CA ARG A 52 -4.06 -2.50 -6.57
C ARG A 52 -4.45 -2.75 -5.12
N PHE A 53 -3.50 -2.62 -4.20
CA PHE A 53 -3.75 -2.77 -2.77
C PHE A 53 -4.69 -1.68 -2.24
N PHE A 54 -4.44 -0.39 -2.53
CA PHE A 54 -5.28 0.70 -2.03
C PHE A 54 -6.68 0.67 -2.64
N ILE A 55 -6.81 0.38 -3.94
CA ILE A 55 -8.12 0.20 -4.57
C ILE A 55 -8.90 -0.93 -3.89
N SER A 56 -8.26 -2.07 -3.68
CA SER A 56 -8.89 -3.21 -3.00
C SER A 56 -9.27 -2.87 -1.56
N HIS A 57 -8.39 -2.17 -0.84
CA HIS A 57 -8.64 -1.78 0.53
C HIS A 57 -9.78 -0.77 0.62
N PHE A 58 -9.84 0.20 -0.29
CA PHE A 58 -10.94 1.17 -0.38
C PHE A 58 -12.28 0.48 -0.59
N TYR A 59 -12.37 -0.50 -1.50
CA TYR A 59 -13.61 -1.24 -1.70
C TYR A 59 -14.06 -2.02 -0.47
N ILE A 60 -13.12 -2.63 0.27
CA ILE A 60 -13.42 -3.30 1.55
C ILE A 60 -14.01 -2.29 2.55
N VAL A 61 -13.42 -1.10 2.64
CA VAL A 61 -13.89 -0.04 3.55
C VAL A 61 -15.27 0.45 3.14
N VAL A 62 -15.52 0.67 1.85
CA VAL A 62 -16.83 1.07 1.33
C VAL A 62 -17.88 0.00 1.57
N ASP A 63 -17.55 -1.29 1.43
CA ASP A 63 -18.48 -2.38 1.71
C ASP A 63 -18.82 -2.45 3.20
N ILE A 64 -17.83 -2.32 4.08
CA ILE A 64 -18.05 -2.19 5.53
C ILE A 64 -18.95 -0.98 5.82
N PHE A 65 -18.67 0.18 5.20
CA PHE A 65 -19.49 1.38 5.36
C PHE A 65 -20.95 1.14 5.00
N LYS A 66 -21.22 0.49 3.86
CA LYS A 66 -22.59 0.20 3.41
C LYS A 66 -23.34 -0.79 4.29
N ASN A 67 -22.62 -1.71 4.93
CA ASN A 67 -23.21 -2.78 5.73
C ASN A 67 -23.27 -2.44 7.23
N THR A 68 -22.78 -1.27 7.65
CA THR A 68 -22.80 -0.87 9.06
C THR A 68 -23.80 0.26 9.27
N GLU A 69 -24.97 -0.05 9.81
CA GLU A 69 -26.08 0.91 9.91
C GLU A 69 -25.88 2.01 10.97
N ASN A 70 -24.87 1.93 11.86
CA ASN A 70 -24.75 2.82 13.03
C ASN A 70 -23.30 3.15 13.47
N LEU A 71 -22.31 3.20 12.57
CA LEU A 71 -20.97 3.68 12.97
C LEU A 71 -21.00 5.19 13.22
N HIS A 72 -20.72 5.61 14.46
CA HIS A 72 -20.62 7.01 14.82
C HIS A 72 -19.39 7.65 14.16
N SER A 73 -19.43 8.97 13.93
CA SER A 73 -18.33 9.72 13.29
C SER A 73 -16.97 9.53 13.99
N SER A 74 -16.97 9.37 15.31
CA SER A 74 -15.78 9.12 16.13
C SER A 74 -15.14 7.75 15.85
N GLU A 75 -15.94 6.71 15.59
CA GLU A 75 -15.44 5.38 15.27
C GLU A 75 -14.82 5.36 13.86
N TRP A 76 -15.40 6.13 12.93
CA TRP A 76 -14.82 6.35 11.61
C TRP A 76 -13.48 7.08 11.65
N GLU A 77 -13.34 8.08 12.53
CA GLU A 77 -12.07 8.77 12.73
C GLU A 77 -10.98 7.82 13.24
N ILE A 78 -11.33 6.91 14.16
CA ILE A 78 -10.42 5.87 14.64
C ILE A 78 -10.01 4.93 13.49
N ILE A 79 -10.98 4.49 12.68
CA ILE A 79 -10.75 3.61 11.53
C ILE A 79 -9.84 4.29 10.49
N PHE A 80 -10.10 5.57 10.20
CA PHE A 80 -9.30 6.37 9.27
C PHE A 80 -7.88 6.59 9.77
N ASN A 81 -7.72 6.96 11.05
CA ASN A 81 -6.40 7.11 11.68
C ASN A 81 -5.60 5.80 11.67
N ARG A 82 -6.27 4.66 11.90
CA ARG A 82 -5.63 3.34 11.76
C ARG A 82 -5.18 3.08 10.32
N MET A 83 -5.96 3.45 9.31
CA MET A 83 -5.55 3.30 7.91
C MET A 83 -4.34 4.16 7.57
N ILE A 84 -4.32 5.42 8.02
CA ILE A 84 -3.17 6.32 7.81
C ILE A 84 -1.92 5.74 8.49
N ASN A 85 -2.02 5.34 9.75
CA ASN A 85 -0.88 4.80 10.50
C ASN A 85 -0.30 3.53 9.87
N GLN A 86 -1.15 2.71 9.25
CA GLN A 86 -0.74 1.47 8.58
C GLN A 86 -0.32 1.68 7.12
N SER A 87 -0.62 2.84 6.52
CA SER A 87 -0.36 3.11 5.10
C SER A 87 1.13 3.02 4.74
N VAL A 88 2.01 3.51 5.61
CA VAL A 88 3.47 3.46 5.43
C VAL A 88 3.98 2.02 5.48
N LEU A 89 3.49 1.21 6.43
CA LEU A 89 3.86 -0.20 6.51
C LEU A 89 3.38 -0.96 5.27
N ARG A 90 2.16 -0.68 4.81
CA ARG A 90 1.58 -1.28 3.61
C ARG A 90 2.36 -0.90 2.35
N MET A 91 2.82 0.36 2.26
CA MET A 91 3.73 0.82 1.20
C MET A 91 5.03 0.01 1.19
N LEU A 92 5.67 -0.14 2.35
CA LEU A 92 6.90 -0.91 2.48
C LEU A 92 6.68 -2.39 2.15
N SER A 93 5.57 -2.98 2.58
CA SER A 93 5.22 -4.36 2.23
C SER A 93 5.05 -4.55 0.73
N CYS A 94 4.43 -3.60 0.02
CA CYS A 94 4.30 -3.66 -1.43
C CYS A 94 5.67 -3.58 -2.13
N ILE A 95 6.58 -2.74 -1.62
CA ILE A 95 7.96 -2.68 -2.12
C ILE A 95 8.67 -4.01 -1.87
N GLN A 96 8.56 -4.58 -0.67
CA GLN A 96 9.17 -5.87 -0.33
C GLN A 96 8.65 -7.00 -1.24
N LEU A 97 7.34 -7.02 -1.50
CA LEU A 97 6.72 -7.97 -2.42
C LEU A 97 7.24 -7.78 -3.85
N ALA A 98 7.34 -6.54 -4.33
CA ALA A 98 7.88 -6.23 -5.66
C ALA A 98 9.33 -6.72 -5.81
N ILE A 99 10.18 -6.48 -4.80
CA ILE A 99 11.57 -6.94 -4.82
C ILE A 99 11.61 -8.47 -4.86
N LYS A 100 10.84 -9.14 -4.00
CA LYS A 100 10.78 -10.61 -3.96
C LYS A 100 10.30 -11.19 -5.28
N TYR A 101 9.33 -10.55 -5.93
CA TYR A 101 8.78 -10.99 -7.20
C TYR A 101 9.75 -10.77 -8.36
N SER A 102 10.49 -9.65 -8.37
CA SER A 102 11.50 -9.37 -9.39
C SER A 102 12.75 -10.24 -9.23
N ASN A 103 13.08 -10.63 -8.00
CA ASN A 103 14.23 -11.47 -7.69
C ASN A 103 13.75 -12.89 -7.35
N ASN A 104 13.51 -13.71 -8.37
CA ASN A 104 13.11 -15.12 -8.22
C ASN A 104 14.02 -15.96 -7.27
N ASN A 105 15.20 -15.46 -6.86
CA ASN A 105 16.16 -16.16 -5.99
C ASN A 105 16.79 -15.32 -4.86
N CYS A 106 16.39 -14.07 -4.61
CA CYS A 106 17.10 -13.24 -3.62
C CYS A 106 16.17 -12.74 -2.51
N VAL A 107 16.30 -13.36 -1.33
CA VAL A 107 15.81 -12.84 -0.05
C VAL A 107 16.61 -11.58 0.26
N SER A 108 16.26 -10.45 -0.35
CA SER A 108 16.70 -9.14 0.13
C SER A 108 16.18 -8.99 1.56
N THR A 109 17.11 -9.11 2.50
CA THR A 109 16.87 -9.41 3.91
C THR A 109 15.98 -8.34 4.52
N ILE A 110 14.92 -8.79 5.20
CA ILE A 110 14.06 -8.00 6.09
C ILE A 110 14.89 -7.02 6.96
N HIS A 111 16.13 -7.40 7.27
CA HIS A 111 17.15 -6.59 7.95
C HIS A 111 17.42 -5.20 7.32
N SER A 112 17.60 -5.09 5.99
CA SER A 112 17.84 -3.81 5.32
C SER A 112 16.62 -2.89 5.40
N PHE A 113 15.42 -3.48 5.39
CA PHE A 113 14.15 -2.77 5.57
C PHE A 113 13.91 -2.33 7.01
N ILE A 114 14.20 -3.18 8.00
CA ILE A 114 14.14 -2.81 9.43
C ILE A 114 15.11 -1.67 9.72
N LYS A 115 16.32 -1.73 9.15
CA LYS A 115 17.31 -0.65 9.28
C LYS A 115 16.82 0.67 8.66
N PHE A 116 16.13 0.59 7.51
CA PHE A 116 15.52 1.75 6.88
C PHE A 116 14.35 2.33 7.70
N THR A 117 13.41 1.50 8.18
CA THR A 117 12.30 1.97 9.02
C THR A 117 12.78 2.52 10.36
N PHE A 118 13.76 1.88 10.98
CA PHE A 118 14.32 2.36 12.25
C PHE A 118 15.03 3.72 12.07
N ASN A 119 15.84 3.90 11.01
CA ASN A 119 16.46 5.20 10.71
C ASN A 119 15.45 6.28 10.33
N HIS A 120 14.40 5.93 9.58
CA HIS A 120 13.37 6.89 9.17
C HIS A 120 12.49 7.34 10.35
N LEU A 121 12.19 6.45 11.30
CA LEU A 121 11.49 6.80 12.55
C LEU A 121 12.37 7.62 13.49
N LYS A 122 13.68 7.34 13.54
CA LYS A 122 14.64 8.09 14.37
C LYS A 122 14.77 9.56 13.92
N ASN A 123 14.72 9.82 12.60
CA ASN A 123 14.78 11.17 12.04
C ASN A 123 13.49 11.99 12.19
N LYS A 124 12.38 11.40 12.66
CA LYS A 124 11.12 12.13 12.98
C LYS A 124 10.99 12.50 14.47
N ILE A 125 11.94 12.09 15.31
CA ILE A 125 11.93 12.31 16.77
C ILE A 125 13.00 13.35 17.21
N GLN A 126 13.81 13.86 16.27
CA GLN A 126 14.64 15.06 16.46
C GLN A 126 14.02 16.25 15.75
#